data_AF-A0A1Q5LLZ4-F1
#
_entry.id   AF-A0A1Q5LLZ4-F1
#
_cell.length_a   1.000
_cell.length_b   1.000
_cell.length_c   1.000
_cell.angle_alpha   90.00
_cell.angle_beta   90.00
_cell.angle_gamma   90.00
#
_symmetry.space_group_name_H-M   'P 1'
#
loop_
_entity.id
_entity.type
_entity.pdbx_description
1 polymer ?
#
loop_
_entity_poly.entity_id
_entity_poly.type
_entity_poly.pdbx_seq_one_letter_code
_entity_poly.pdbx_strand_id
1 'polypeptide(L)'
;MLAVGALTTVAWFTWSIYQKPDTCIDGIERIEGECVGVDGDGYDFGTPEIRDVAGAIAQENKRIAGQPHVTVAMMLPLQSDRAALRRQMRSDLQGAYLGQRQANDGEGELPKIRLVLANPGRNYGHQAKVVDTLLRMADSPEDRLRAVTGFNLSLKPTEDAIKRLTDHKVPVLASRISGDWIANEDRPDGTAKLRFPGLARIIPTNGDAAQALANFNGERRRENLKTVLVYDKRRDGYNESLAKAFSGIVEKGPPGPAAMSFESPAIDEAGSTGNQFTQTANNICDSTADTVYFAGRTMHLRIFALKLAQVGCQDRHYTIVSGSDAASLQQDMTEKDWEQLRGEGGRAKVTVQYAAPAHPDAWSTELAAWHKKWAASHHRKPTRAELPQYLTEPMAALKTLNKRIETTRGEGIRLGSTPNLEDSRTMLVYDGLVTIGKALHQAQKDGAEAVPGREDVGRQWSLLQSRHRVQGTSGLICLTSGGNAYDKPVAVVELDPGREGHGRLKFVGLGWPAGREQPKNCVIPSRTF
;
A
#
# COMPACT_ATOMS: atom_id res chain seq x y z
N MET A 1 34.02 29.29 44.47
CA MET A 1 33.39 28.14 43.79
C MET A 1 32.39 28.53 42.68
N LEU A 2 32.49 29.72 42.07
CA LEU A 2 31.59 30.13 40.96
C LEU A 2 32.25 30.11 39.57
N ALA A 3 33.59 30.08 39.50
CA ALA A 3 34.32 30.08 38.22
C ALA A 3 34.39 28.71 37.53
N VAL A 4 34.28 27.61 38.29
CA VAL A 4 34.37 26.24 37.75
C VAL A 4 33.04 25.79 37.10
N GLY A 5 31.90 26.29 37.60
CA GLY A 5 30.58 25.97 37.04
C GLY A 5 30.31 26.65 35.68
N ALA A 6 30.80 27.88 35.48
CA ALA A 6 30.62 28.60 34.22
C ALA A 6 31.46 28.01 33.08
N LEU A 7 32.69 27.55 33.37
CA LEU A 7 33.57 26.94 32.37
C LEU A 7 33.07 25.56 31.93
N THR A 8 32.48 24.76 32.82
CA THR A 8 31.91 23.47 32.45
C THR A 8 30.61 23.61 31.67
N THR A 9 29.73 24.56 32.03
CA THR A 9 28.51 24.82 31.24
C THR A 9 28.82 25.41 29.87
N VAL A 10 29.80 26.32 29.77
CA VAL A 10 30.22 26.90 28.48
C VAL A 10 30.95 25.84 27.64
N ALA A 11 31.80 25.01 28.23
CA ALA A 11 32.46 23.90 27.52
C ALA A 11 31.47 22.82 27.06
N TRP A 12 30.40 22.56 27.80
CA TRP A 12 29.35 21.60 27.40
C TRP A 12 28.43 22.19 26.31
N PHE A 13 28.08 23.48 26.41
CA PHE A 13 27.37 24.20 25.36
C PHE A 13 28.20 24.32 24.08
N THR A 14 29.50 24.64 24.17
CA THR A 14 30.37 24.70 23.00
C THR A 14 30.65 23.32 22.43
N TRP A 15 30.83 22.28 23.24
CA TRP A 15 30.96 20.90 22.74
C TRP A 15 29.68 20.44 22.02
N SER A 16 28.50 20.71 22.58
CA SER A 16 27.21 20.44 21.93
C SER A 16 27.03 21.19 20.61
N ILE A 17 27.63 22.38 20.46
CA ILE A 17 27.57 23.19 19.23
C ILE A 17 28.62 22.74 18.20
N TYR A 18 29.69 22.05 18.63
CA TYR A 18 30.80 21.63 17.75
C TYR A 18 30.81 20.14 17.34
N GLN A 19 29.91 19.29 17.85
CA GLN A 19 29.73 17.97 17.24
C GLN A 19 28.98 18.13 15.92
N LYS A 20 29.73 18.08 14.81
CA LYS A 20 29.11 17.89 13.51
C LYS A 20 28.23 16.63 13.59
N PRO A 21 26.97 16.68 13.14
CA PRO A 21 26.13 15.49 13.11
C PRO A 21 26.86 14.40 12.32
N ASP A 22 26.79 13.17 12.80
CA ASP A 22 27.23 12.02 12.02
C ASP A 22 26.32 11.94 10.79
N THR A 23 26.89 11.96 9.58
CA THR A 23 26.14 12.03 8.33
C THR A 23 26.48 10.87 7.42
N CYS A 24 25.48 10.30 6.77
CA CYS A 24 25.70 9.36 5.68
C CYS A 24 26.22 10.07 4.42
N ILE A 25 25.64 11.22 4.11
CA ILE A 25 26.06 12.22 3.13
C ILE A 25 25.55 13.60 3.61
N ASP A 26 26.00 14.70 3.00
CA ASP A 26 25.51 16.03 3.33
C ASP A 26 23.97 16.09 3.26
N GLY A 27 23.32 16.56 4.34
CA GLY A 27 21.85 16.63 4.46
C GLY A 27 21.15 15.33 4.87
N ILE A 28 21.86 14.19 4.92
CA ILE A 28 21.34 12.89 5.38
C ILE A 28 22.12 12.43 6.61
N GLU A 29 21.44 12.43 7.75
CA GLU A 29 22.06 12.13 9.04
C GLU A 29 22.10 10.63 9.33
N ARG A 30 23.15 10.18 10.01
CA ARG A 30 23.26 8.84 10.55
C ARG A 30 22.72 8.82 11.98
N ILE A 31 21.61 8.11 12.19
CA ILE A 31 20.94 8.00 13.48
C ILE A 31 20.78 6.50 13.77
N GLU A 32 21.38 6.01 14.86
CA GLU A 32 21.30 4.59 15.26
C GLU A 32 21.69 3.60 14.14
N GLY A 33 22.62 4.01 13.26
CA GLY A 33 23.08 3.22 12.11
C GLY A 33 22.25 3.39 10.84
N GLU A 34 21.12 4.09 10.91
CA GLU A 34 20.23 4.39 9.78
C GLU A 34 20.54 5.76 9.15
N CYS A 35 20.37 5.87 7.84
CA CYS A 35 20.52 7.10 7.06
C CYS A 35 19.16 7.80 6.92
N VAL A 36 18.93 8.83 7.72
CA VAL A 36 17.65 9.51 7.86
C VAL A 36 17.71 10.89 7.20
N GLY A 37 16.77 11.19 6.31
CA GLY A 37 16.71 12.49 5.63
C GLY A 37 15.92 12.48 4.34
N VAL A 38 16.09 13.54 3.53
CA VAL A 38 15.42 13.73 2.24
C VAL A 38 16.47 13.96 1.16
N ASP A 39 16.41 13.19 0.08
CA ASP A 39 17.33 13.29 -1.06
C ASP A 39 16.57 13.35 -2.40
N GLY A 40 17.06 14.15 -3.33
CA GLY A 40 16.55 14.22 -4.72
C GLY A 40 17.60 13.91 -5.78
N ASP A 41 18.82 13.58 -5.37
CA ASP A 41 20.01 13.52 -6.23
C ASP A 41 20.50 12.09 -6.50
N GLY A 42 19.78 11.09 -5.99
CA GLY A 42 19.92 9.67 -6.36
C GLY A 42 20.63 8.84 -5.32
N TYR A 43 20.65 9.30 -4.07
CA TYR A 43 21.19 8.56 -2.95
C TYR A 43 20.35 7.32 -2.64
N ASP A 44 21.03 6.19 -2.39
CA ASP A 44 20.40 4.90 -2.16
C ASP A 44 20.18 4.59 -0.67
N PHE A 45 20.51 5.52 0.23
CA PHE A 45 20.39 5.34 1.69
C PHE A 45 21.14 4.13 2.24
N GLY A 46 22.17 3.64 1.52
CA GLY A 46 22.88 2.42 1.89
C GLY A 46 22.15 1.12 1.53
N THR A 47 21.15 1.20 0.64
CA THR A 47 20.34 0.07 0.15
C THR A 47 20.65 -0.15 -1.35
N PRO A 48 21.59 -1.05 -1.70
CA PRO A 48 22.04 -1.21 -3.08
C PRO A 48 20.94 -1.58 -4.07
N GLU A 49 19.91 -2.33 -3.63
CA GLU A 49 18.80 -2.76 -4.47
C GLU A 49 17.96 -1.60 -5.03
N ILE A 50 18.02 -0.41 -4.42
CA ILE A 50 17.30 0.77 -4.90
C ILE A 50 18.18 1.78 -5.67
N ARG A 51 19.49 1.55 -5.74
CA ARG A 51 20.45 2.50 -6.34
C ARG A 51 20.08 2.93 -7.76
N ASP A 52 19.79 1.95 -8.62
CA ASP A 52 19.47 2.22 -10.01
C ASP A 52 18.20 3.08 -10.15
N VAL A 53 17.16 2.78 -9.37
CA VAL A 53 15.89 3.51 -9.43
C VAL A 53 15.96 4.90 -8.77
N ALA A 54 16.73 5.06 -7.68
CA ALA A 54 17.04 6.38 -7.12
C ALA A 54 17.79 7.24 -8.14
N GLY A 55 18.78 6.66 -8.84
CA GLY A 55 19.48 7.32 -9.94
C GLY A 55 18.57 7.71 -11.12
N ALA A 56 17.59 6.87 -11.46
CA ALA A 56 16.61 7.18 -12.50
C ALA A 56 15.70 8.36 -12.12
N ILE A 57 15.26 8.43 -10.86
CA ILE A 57 14.49 9.57 -10.32
C ILE A 57 15.32 10.86 -10.40
N ALA A 58 16.59 10.83 -9.99
CA ALA A 58 17.48 11.98 -10.07
C ALA A 58 17.72 12.45 -11.52
N GLN A 59 17.82 11.52 -12.47
CA GLN A 59 17.93 11.86 -13.90
C GLN A 59 16.65 12.53 -14.42
N GLU A 60 15.47 12.04 -14.03
CA GLU A 60 14.20 12.67 -14.40
C GLU A 60 14.06 14.07 -13.77
N ASN A 61 14.47 14.25 -12.51
CA ASN A 61 14.53 15.56 -11.85
C ASN A 61 15.42 16.55 -12.64
N LYS A 62 16.61 16.10 -13.08
CA LYS A 62 17.51 16.92 -13.90
C LYS A 62 16.92 17.28 -15.26
N ARG A 63 16.21 16.34 -15.89
CA ARG A 63 15.55 16.55 -17.20
C ARG A 63 14.52 17.68 -17.17
N ILE A 64 13.80 17.84 -16.04
CA ILE A 64 12.73 18.82 -15.90
C ILE A 64 13.17 20.12 -15.19
N ALA A 65 14.41 20.23 -14.73
CA ALA A 65 14.88 21.34 -13.88
C ALA A 65 14.66 22.73 -14.49
N GLY A 66 14.73 22.85 -15.82
CA GLY A 66 14.49 24.10 -16.55
C GLY A 66 13.01 24.39 -16.89
N GLN A 67 12.08 23.54 -16.43
CA GLN A 67 10.63 23.69 -16.66
C GLN A 67 9.91 24.08 -15.36
N PRO A 68 8.73 24.72 -15.43
CA PRO A 68 7.92 24.95 -14.24
C PRO A 68 7.59 23.63 -13.52
N HIS A 69 8.06 23.51 -12.28
CA HIS A 69 7.92 22.29 -11.50
C HIS A 69 7.65 22.57 -10.03
N VAL A 70 7.13 21.53 -9.38
CA VAL A 70 6.91 21.45 -7.93
C VAL A 70 7.58 20.21 -7.37
N THR A 71 7.84 20.21 -6.08
CA THR A 71 8.38 19.04 -5.40
C THR A 71 7.25 18.19 -4.81
N VAL A 72 7.36 16.87 -5.02
CA VAL A 72 6.59 15.85 -4.33
C VAL A 72 7.59 14.96 -3.59
N ALA A 73 7.33 14.69 -2.31
CA ALA A 73 8.18 13.80 -1.52
C ALA A 73 7.57 12.41 -1.40
N MET A 74 8.37 11.36 -1.58
CA MET A 74 8.03 9.97 -1.29
C MET A 74 8.60 9.57 0.07
N MET A 75 7.75 9.36 1.07
CA MET A 75 8.17 9.00 2.43
C MET A 75 7.99 7.50 2.70
N LEU A 76 9.10 6.76 2.75
CA LEU A 76 9.14 5.30 2.93
C LEU A 76 10.36 4.93 3.77
N PRO A 77 10.34 3.87 4.60
CA PRO A 77 11.56 3.28 5.14
C PRO A 77 12.38 2.72 3.97
N LEU A 78 13.61 3.22 3.79
CA LEU A 78 14.47 2.89 2.65
C LEU A 78 15.66 2.01 3.03
N GLN A 79 15.66 1.41 4.22
CA GLN A 79 16.72 0.52 4.70
C GLN A 79 16.15 -0.72 5.37
N SER A 80 16.80 -1.85 5.14
CA SER A 80 16.55 -3.11 5.84
C SER A 80 17.73 -4.07 5.67
N ASP A 81 18.01 -4.83 6.71
CA ASP A 81 18.93 -5.97 6.71
C ASP A 81 18.40 -7.16 5.87
N ARG A 82 17.08 -7.25 5.65
CA ARG A 82 16.43 -8.32 4.90
C ARG A 82 16.35 -8.05 3.41
N ALA A 83 16.93 -8.94 2.61
CA ALA A 83 16.93 -8.84 1.14
C ALA A 83 15.52 -8.79 0.52
N ALA A 84 14.54 -9.51 1.08
CA ALA A 84 13.15 -9.46 0.61
C ALA A 84 12.54 -8.06 0.75
N LEU A 85 12.75 -7.41 1.88
CA LEU A 85 12.26 -6.03 2.12
C LEU A 85 12.99 -5.02 1.22
N ARG A 86 14.29 -5.19 0.95
CA ARG A 86 15.00 -4.33 -0.01
C ARG A 86 14.48 -4.48 -1.45
N ARG A 87 14.11 -5.70 -1.87
CA ARG A 87 13.43 -5.92 -3.17
C ARG A 87 12.06 -5.24 -3.22
N GLN A 88 11.32 -5.25 -2.13
CA GLN A 88 10.05 -4.55 -2.01
C GLN A 88 10.19 -3.03 -2.12
N MET A 89 11.20 -2.45 -1.47
CA MET A 89 11.53 -1.03 -1.59
C MET A 89 11.83 -0.66 -3.04
N ARG A 90 12.56 -1.53 -3.77
CA ARG A 90 12.78 -1.34 -5.21
C ARG A 90 11.46 -1.34 -6.00
N SER A 91 10.54 -2.28 -5.75
CA SER A 91 9.21 -2.29 -6.39
C SER A 91 8.42 -1.01 -6.13
N ASP A 92 8.45 -0.50 -4.89
CA ASP A 92 7.80 0.75 -4.49
C ASP A 92 8.41 1.93 -5.31
N LEU A 93 9.74 2.06 -5.34
CA LEU A 93 10.41 3.16 -6.06
C LEU A 93 10.34 3.03 -7.59
N GLN A 94 10.23 1.81 -8.13
CA GLN A 94 9.95 1.60 -9.55
C GLN A 94 8.61 2.23 -9.94
N GLY A 95 7.57 2.02 -9.13
CA GLY A 95 6.27 2.68 -9.33
C GLY A 95 6.38 4.20 -9.23
N ALA A 96 7.21 4.70 -8.32
CA ALA A 96 7.46 6.13 -8.15
C ALA A 96 8.04 6.78 -9.40
N TYR A 97 9.13 6.20 -9.93
CA TYR A 97 9.77 6.68 -11.15
C TYR A 97 8.82 6.63 -12.35
N LEU A 98 8.13 5.51 -12.56
CA LEU A 98 7.21 5.35 -13.69
C LEU A 98 6.03 6.34 -13.58
N GLY A 99 5.54 6.60 -12.37
CA GLY A 99 4.46 7.55 -12.11
C GLY A 99 4.92 9.00 -12.29
N GLN A 100 6.13 9.34 -11.84
CA GLN A 100 6.76 10.63 -12.08
C GLN A 100 6.90 10.90 -13.58
N ARG A 101 7.48 9.95 -14.34
CA ARG A 101 7.61 10.06 -15.79
C ARG A 101 6.24 10.21 -16.46
N GLN A 102 5.23 9.46 -16.01
CA GLN A 102 3.87 9.59 -16.55
C GLN A 102 3.28 10.99 -16.33
N ALA A 103 3.42 11.55 -15.13
CA ALA A 103 2.95 12.89 -14.83
C ALA A 103 3.71 13.95 -15.63
N ASN A 104 5.03 13.78 -15.78
CA ASN A 104 5.88 14.75 -16.47
C ASN A 104 5.72 14.72 -17.99
N ASP A 105 5.39 13.57 -18.57
CA ASP A 105 5.18 13.41 -20.01
C ASP A 105 3.78 13.85 -20.47
N GLY A 106 2.87 14.23 -19.55
CA GLY A 106 1.60 14.88 -19.92
C GLY A 106 1.89 16.16 -20.71
N GLU A 107 1.79 16.10 -22.04
CA GLU A 107 2.11 17.21 -22.93
C GLU A 107 1.20 18.41 -22.63
N GLY A 108 1.80 19.57 -22.36
CA GLY A 108 1.08 20.79 -22.00
C GLY A 108 0.56 20.86 -20.55
N GLU A 109 0.59 19.75 -19.80
CA GLU A 109 0.18 19.75 -18.40
C GLU A 109 1.34 20.19 -17.49
N LEU A 110 1.09 21.26 -16.72
CA LEU A 110 1.99 21.85 -15.73
C LEU A 110 1.29 21.90 -14.37
N PRO A 111 2.04 21.88 -13.25
CA PRO A 111 3.51 21.82 -13.16
C PRO A 111 4.10 20.41 -13.30
N LYS A 112 5.36 20.32 -13.72
CA LYS A 112 6.13 19.05 -13.66
C LYS A 112 6.45 18.67 -12.20
N ILE A 113 6.72 17.40 -11.97
CA ILE A 113 7.06 16.82 -10.67
C ILE A 113 8.56 16.57 -10.56
N ARG A 114 9.21 17.30 -9.65
CA ARG A 114 10.48 16.91 -9.01
C ARG A 114 10.15 15.96 -7.87
N LEU A 115 10.61 14.71 -7.94
CA LEU A 115 10.37 13.71 -6.92
C LEU A 115 11.58 13.59 -6.00
N VAL A 116 11.37 13.72 -4.69
CA VAL A 116 12.42 13.49 -3.67
C VAL A 116 12.06 12.27 -2.82
N LEU A 117 13.07 11.53 -2.38
CA LEU A 117 12.94 10.37 -1.50
C LEU A 117 13.20 10.79 -0.05
N ALA A 118 12.32 10.41 0.87
CA ALA A 118 12.39 10.75 2.27
C ALA A 118 12.43 9.48 3.13
N ASN A 119 13.56 9.19 3.77
CA ASN A 119 13.74 8.02 4.63
C ASN A 119 13.53 8.38 6.11
N PRO A 120 12.44 7.93 6.76
CA PRO A 120 12.18 8.16 8.19
C PRO A 120 12.79 7.10 9.11
N GLY A 121 13.66 6.23 8.59
CA GLY A 121 14.18 5.08 9.31
C GLY A 121 13.17 3.94 9.46
N ARG A 122 13.61 2.83 10.05
CA ARG A 122 12.83 1.62 10.28
C ARG A 122 11.58 1.95 11.09
N ASN A 123 10.46 1.36 10.69
CA ASN A 123 9.16 1.58 11.34
C ASN A 123 8.73 3.05 11.49
N TYR A 124 9.27 3.96 10.67
CA TYR A 124 9.05 5.41 10.76
C TYR A 124 9.56 6.02 12.10
N GLY A 125 10.54 5.40 12.75
CA GLY A 125 11.03 5.79 14.08
C GLY A 125 11.57 7.22 14.15
N HIS A 126 12.09 7.76 13.05
CA HIS A 126 12.63 9.11 12.96
C HIS A 126 11.76 10.06 12.12
N GLN A 127 10.47 9.76 11.97
CA GLN A 127 9.55 10.55 11.14
C GLN A 127 9.52 12.04 11.52
N ALA A 128 9.61 12.38 12.81
CA ALA A 128 9.46 13.76 13.26
C ALA A 128 10.50 14.68 12.59
N LYS A 129 11.73 14.19 12.49
CA LYS A 129 12.86 14.89 11.86
C LYS A 129 12.67 15.06 10.35
N VAL A 130 12.22 14.00 9.68
CA VAL A 130 11.94 14.05 8.25
C VAL A 130 10.77 15.00 7.97
N VAL A 131 9.71 14.96 8.79
CA VAL A 131 8.59 15.89 8.68
C VAL A 131 9.06 17.33 8.92
N ASP A 132 9.97 17.60 9.85
CA ASP A 132 10.55 18.95 10.01
C ASP A 132 11.20 19.45 8.71
N THR A 133 11.98 18.60 8.05
CA THR A 133 12.59 18.91 6.76
C THR A 133 11.54 19.15 5.68
N LEU A 134 10.53 18.29 5.58
CA LEU A 134 9.45 18.43 4.61
C LEU A 134 8.62 19.71 4.83
N LEU A 135 8.36 20.10 6.07
CA LEU A 135 7.67 21.36 6.37
C LEU A 135 8.50 22.57 5.96
N ARG A 136 9.83 22.57 6.21
CA ARG A 136 10.72 23.61 5.70
C ARG A 136 10.72 23.69 4.17
N MET A 137 10.75 22.55 3.49
CA MET A 137 10.63 22.49 2.02
C MET A 137 9.27 22.97 1.50
N ALA A 138 8.21 22.82 2.31
CA ALA A 138 6.87 23.28 1.96
C ALA A 138 6.72 24.80 2.07
N ASP A 139 7.44 25.41 3.02
CA ASP A 139 7.49 26.86 3.24
C ASP A 139 8.58 27.56 2.38
N SER A 140 9.51 26.79 1.82
CA SER A 140 10.57 27.27 0.93
C SER A 140 10.05 27.62 -0.48
N PRO A 141 10.29 28.84 -0.99
CA PRO A 141 9.94 29.22 -2.36
C PRO A 141 10.83 28.54 -3.42
N GLU A 142 11.98 27.99 -3.01
CA GLU A 142 12.91 27.26 -3.87
C GLU A 142 12.52 25.79 -3.98
N ASP A 143 12.23 25.12 -2.85
CA ASP A 143 11.90 23.69 -2.84
C ASP A 143 10.49 23.42 -3.34
N ARG A 144 9.52 24.30 -3.04
CA ARG A 144 8.15 24.22 -3.55
C ARG A 144 7.51 22.85 -3.30
N LEU A 145 7.65 22.28 -2.10
CA LEU A 145 6.96 21.03 -1.76
C LEU A 145 5.44 21.27 -1.77
N ARG A 146 4.71 20.46 -2.55
CA ARG A 146 3.24 20.57 -2.72
C ARG A 146 2.45 19.34 -2.35
N ALA A 147 3.09 18.18 -2.22
CA ALA A 147 2.46 16.98 -1.69
C ALA A 147 3.51 16.02 -1.11
N VAL A 148 3.07 15.15 -0.20
CA VAL A 148 3.84 14.01 0.28
C VAL A 148 3.07 12.73 -0.04
N THR A 149 3.75 11.72 -0.56
CA THR A 149 3.19 10.42 -0.91
C THR A 149 4.05 9.30 -0.34
N GLY A 150 3.66 8.06 -0.63
CA GLY A 150 4.25 6.87 -0.06
C GLY A 150 3.41 6.41 1.12
N PHE A 151 4.07 6.24 2.27
CA PHE A 151 3.48 5.67 3.47
C PHE A 151 2.99 4.22 3.26
N ASN A 152 3.78 3.26 3.72
CA ASN A 152 3.53 1.83 3.47
C ASN A 152 3.24 0.98 4.73
N LEU A 153 3.24 1.58 5.92
CA LEU A 153 2.95 0.89 7.18
C LEU A 153 1.90 1.66 7.98
N SER A 154 0.87 0.98 8.48
CA SER A 154 -0.16 1.59 9.33
C SER A 154 0.26 1.56 10.81
N LEU A 155 1.30 2.33 11.15
CA LEU A 155 1.84 2.41 12.51
C LEU A 155 1.52 3.76 13.16
N LYS A 156 1.66 3.83 14.49
CA LYS A 156 1.46 5.09 15.22
C LYS A 156 2.43 6.21 14.78
N PRO A 157 3.75 5.98 14.60
CA PRO A 157 4.63 7.01 14.06
C PRO A 157 4.21 7.47 12.65
N THR A 158 3.68 6.58 11.82
CA THR A 158 3.14 6.92 10.50
C THR A 158 1.89 7.82 10.62
N GLU A 159 0.97 7.48 11.52
CA GLU A 159 -0.20 8.33 11.83
C GLU A 159 0.25 9.73 12.28
N ASP A 160 1.26 9.82 13.15
CA ASP A 160 1.78 11.09 13.66
C ASP A 160 2.40 11.94 12.55
N ALA A 161 3.14 11.31 11.63
CA ALA A 161 3.71 11.99 10.47
C ALA A 161 2.63 12.58 9.56
N ILE A 162 1.62 11.77 9.22
CA ILE A 162 0.50 12.17 8.37
C ILE A 162 -0.30 13.28 9.04
N LYS A 163 -0.61 13.13 10.33
CA LYS A 163 -1.34 14.15 11.09
C LYS A 163 -0.58 15.47 11.08
N ARG A 164 0.71 15.44 11.35
CA ARG A 164 1.52 16.65 11.41
C ARG A 164 1.62 17.36 10.05
N LEU A 165 1.81 16.61 8.96
CA LEU A 165 1.83 17.17 7.60
C LEU A 165 0.47 17.79 7.24
N THR A 166 -0.62 17.08 7.49
CA THR A 166 -1.98 17.53 7.17
C THR A 166 -2.43 18.72 8.03
N ASP A 167 -2.09 18.75 9.32
CA ASP A 167 -2.32 19.91 10.20
C ASP A 167 -1.60 21.18 9.68
N HIS A 168 -0.44 21.02 9.05
CA HIS A 168 0.31 22.09 8.39
C HIS A 168 -0.07 22.28 6.91
N LYS A 169 -1.24 21.75 6.50
CA LYS A 169 -1.83 21.95 5.18
C LYS A 169 -0.96 21.43 4.04
N VAL A 170 -0.07 20.48 4.30
CA VAL A 170 0.66 19.72 3.28
C VAL A 170 -0.22 18.53 2.88
N PRO A 171 -0.72 18.46 1.63
CA PRO A 171 -1.50 17.32 1.16
C PRO A 171 -0.69 16.03 1.25
N VAL A 172 -1.36 14.97 1.71
CA VAL A 172 -0.78 13.64 1.82
C VAL A 172 -1.58 12.67 0.98
N LEU A 173 -0.93 11.88 0.13
CA LEU A 173 -1.54 10.71 -0.50
C LEU A 173 -0.90 9.45 0.06
N ALA A 174 -1.69 8.65 0.80
CA ALA A 174 -1.27 7.35 1.29
C ALA A 174 -1.66 6.27 0.28
N SER A 175 -0.67 5.73 -0.44
CA SER A 175 -0.94 4.77 -1.53
C SER A 175 -1.07 3.33 -1.04
N ARG A 176 -0.52 3.00 0.13
CA ARG A 176 -0.47 1.62 0.65
C ARG A 176 -0.93 1.46 2.10
N ILE A 177 -1.50 2.49 2.73
CA ILE A 177 -2.08 2.38 4.07
C ILE A 177 -3.50 1.84 3.98
N SER A 178 -3.73 0.65 4.55
CA SER A 178 -5.05 0.04 4.67
C SER A 178 -5.66 0.19 6.07
N GLY A 179 -4.86 0.38 7.13
CA GLY A 179 -5.37 0.48 8.49
C GLY A 179 -6.42 1.57 8.67
N ASP A 180 -7.55 1.21 9.30
CA ASP A 180 -8.74 2.08 9.44
C ASP A 180 -8.49 3.32 10.30
N TRP A 181 -7.45 3.32 11.14
CA TRP A 181 -7.15 4.45 12.02
C TRP A 181 -6.53 5.65 11.30
N ILE A 182 -5.94 5.43 10.14
CA ILE A 182 -5.45 6.49 9.26
C ILE A 182 -6.48 6.67 8.14
N ALA A 183 -7.70 7.02 8.51
CA ALA A 183 -8.81 7.34 7.61
C ALA A 183 -9.56 8.55 8.18
N ASN A 184 -10.24 9.28 7.30
CA ASN A 184 -11.26 10.23 7.74
C ASN A 184 -12.62 9.54 7.83
N GLU A 185 -13.48 10.02 8.72
CA GLU A 185 -14.89 9.63 8.68
C GLU A 185 -15.54 10.24 7.45
N ASP A 186 -16.27 9.44 6.68
CA ASP A 186 -17.11 9.94 5.59
C ASP A 186 -18.52 10.18 6.10
N ARG A 187 -19.01 11.41 5.92
CA ARG A 187 -20.43 11.74 6.17
C ARG A 187 -21.14 12.07 4.87
N PRO A 188 -22.36 11.55 4.66
CA PRO A 188 -23.15 11.81 3.46
C PRO A 188 -23.40 13.29 3.14
N ASP A 189 -23.43 14.14 4.17
CA ASP A 189 -23.63 15.59 4.06
C ASP A 189 -22.33 16.38 3.82
N GLY A 190 -21.17 15.71 3.80
CA GLY A 190 -19.86 16.33 3.62
C GLY A 190 -19.38 17.17 4.82
N THR A 191 -20.04 17.11 5.98
CA THR A 191 -19.74 17.98 7.13
C THR A 191 -18.81 17.34 8.17
N ALA A 192 -18.26 16.16 7.87
CA ALA A 192 -17.36 15.46 8.76
C ALA A 192 -16.15 16.33 9.15
N LYS A 193 -15.88 16.44 10.45
CA LYS A 193 -14.62 17.04 10.93
C LYS A 193 -13.49 16.06 10.61
N LEU A 194 -12.71 16.38 9.59
CA LEU A 194 -11.60 15.54 9.16
C LEU A 194 -10.52 15.44 10.24
N ARG A 195 -10.10 14.21 10.55
CA ARG A 195 -8.97 13.94 11.45
C ARG A 195 -7.63 14.26 10.78
N PHE A 196 -7.56 14.07 9.46
CA PHE A 196 -6.42 14.31 8.61
C PHE A 196 -6.85 15.18 7.40
N PRO A 197 -7.02 16.50 7.58
CA PRO A 197 -7.45 17.38 6.49
C PRO A 197 -6.40 17.42 5.37
N GLY A 198 -6.77 17.01 4.15
CA GLY A 198 -5.84 16.91 3.02
C GLY A 198 -5.15 15.55 2.87
N LEU A 199 -5.57 14.53 3.64
CA LEU A 199 -5.25 13.13 3.37
C LEU A 199 -6.12 12.59 2.23
N ALA A 200 -5.48 11.91 1.29
CA ALA A 200 -6.11 11.04 0.29
C ALA A 200 -5.61 9.60 0.43
N ARG A 201 -6.49 8.64 0.19
CA ARG A 201 -6.19 7.20 0.13
C ARG A 201 -6.76 6.62 -1.15
N ILE A 202 -6.00 5.75 -1.80
CA ILE A 202 -6.39 5.15 -3.09
C ILE A 202 -6.67 3.64 -3.01
N ILE A 203 -6.54 3.06 -1.81
CA ILE A 203 -6.86 1.66 -1.50
C ILE A 203 -7.95 1.58 -0.43
N PRO A 204 -8.73 0.49 -0.38
CA PRO A 204 -9.73 0.29 0.67
C PRO A 204 -9.11 0.21 2.06
N THR A 205 -9.92 0.44 3.10
CA THR A 205 -9.52 0.14 4.48
C THR A 205 -9.46 -1.37 4.73
N ASN A 206 -8.89 -1.80 5.87
CA ASN A 206 -8.97 -3.21 6.25
C ASN A 206 -10.43 -3.63 6.47
N GLY A 207 -11.28 -2.73 7.01
CA GLY A 207 -12.73 -2.90 7.06
C GLY A 207 -13.34 -3.18 5.68
N ASP A 208 -13.14 -2.28 4.73
CA ASP A 208 -13.68 -2.41 3.37
C ASP A 208 -13.13 -3.65 2.64
N ALA A 209 -11.85 -3.95 2.79
CA ALA A 209 -11.21 -5.12 2.19
C ALA A 209 -11.75 -6.44 2.79
N ALA A 210 -11.97 -6.49 4.10
CA ALA A 210 -12.59 -7.65 4.76
C ALA A 210 -14.04 -7.83 4.31
N GLN A 211 -14.81 -6.75 4.19
CA GLN A 211 -16.17 -6.79 3.67
C GLN A 211 -16.21 -7.25 2.22
N ALA A 212 -15.26 -6.79 1.39
CA ALA A 212 -15.12 -7.22 0.01
C ALA A 212 -14.81 -8.72 -0.11
N LEU A 213 -13.91 -9.26 0.73
CA LEU A 213 -13.64 -10.71 0.82
C LEU A 213 -14.87 -11.50 1.28
N ALA A 214 -15.56 -11.00 2.30
CA ALA A 214 -16.80 -11.62 2.77
C ALA A 214 -17.80 -11.71 1.62
N ASN A 215 -18.11 -10.57 0.99
CA ASN A 215 -19.01 -10.48 -0.17
C ASN A 215 -18.62 -11.43 -1.30
N PHE A 216 -17.33 -11.45 -1.68
CA PHE A 216 -16.81 -12.31 -2.73
C PHE A 216 -17.02 -13.81 -2.46
N ASN A 217 -16.74 -14.26 -1.23
CA ASN A 217 -16.88 -15.67 -0.86
C ASN A 217 -18.35 -16.14 -0.76
N GLY A 218 -19.32 -15.21 -0.81
CA GLY A 218 -20.76 -15.52 -0.76
C GLY A 218 -21.18 -16.30 0.49
N GLU A 219 -22.35 -16.94 0.48
CA GLU A 219 -22.83 -17.76 1.62
C GLU A 219 -22.12 -19.12 1.75
N ARG A 220 -21.34 -19.53 0.75
CA ARG A 220 -20.80 -20.91 0.64
C ARG A 220 -19.68 -21.26 1.63
N ARG A 221 -19.19 -20.27 2.41
CA ARG A 221 -18.06 -20.43 3.36
C ARG A 221 -18.27 -19.67 4.69
N ARG A 222 -19.49 -19.21 4.99
CA ARG A 222 -19.80 -18.31 6.13
C ARG A 222 -20.66 -18.97 7.19
N GLU A 223 -20.27 -20.17 7.62
CA GLU A 223 -20.84 -20.74 8.83
C GLU A 223 -19.92 -20.41 9.99
N ASN A 224 -20.44 -19.72 11.02
CA ASN A 224 -19.69 -19.39 12.23
C ASN A 224 -18.97 -20.62 12.80
N LEU A 225 -19.62 -21.79 12.80
CA LEU A 225 -19.05 -23.05 13.28
C LEU A 225 -17.79 -23.50 12.52
N LYS A 226 -17.57 -23.01 11.30
CA LYS A 226 -16.47 -23.36 10.39
C LYS A 226 -15.35 -22.31 10.38
N THR A 227 -15.50 -21.20 11.08
CA THR A 227 -14.54 -20.10 11.08
C THR A 227 -13.91 -19.87 12.45
N VAL A 228 -12.68 -19.36 12.43
CA VAL A 228 -11.98 -18.93 13.65
C VAL A 228 -11.11 -17.72 13.34
N LEU A 229 -11.11 -16.74 14.24
CA LEU A 229 -10.20 -15.59 14.18
C LEU A 229 -8.90 -15.91 14.92
N VAL A 230 -7.78 -15.79 14.23
CA VAL A 230 -6.43 -15.78 14.81
C VAL A 230 -5.84 -14.40 14.65
N TYR A 231 -5.47 -13.72 15.74
CA TYR A 231 -5.06 -12.32 15.68
C TYR A 231 -3.83 -12.01 16.52
N ASP A 232 -3.02 -11.07 16.02
CA ASP A 232 -1.86 -10.53 16.73
C ASP A 232 -2.31 -9.43 17.70
N LYS A 233 -2.06 -9.58 18.99
CA LYS A 233 -2.40 -8.58 20.01
C LYS A 233 -1.31 -7.51 20.21
N ARG A 234 -0.17 -7.60 19.49
CA ARG A 234 0.84 -6.54 19.47
C ARG A 234 0.21 -5.23 19.01
N ARG A 235 0.56 -4.12 19.66
CA ARG A 235 0.11 -2.78 19.27
C ARG A 235 0.60 -2.42 17.86
N ASP A 236 -0.29 -2.54 16.90
CA ASP A 236 -0.03 -2.30 15.47
C ASP A 236 -1.37 -1.97 14.80
N GLY A 237 -1.48 -0.75 14.26
CA GLY A 237 -2.74 -0.24 13.71
C GLY A 237 -3.26 -1.02 12.50
N TYR A 238 -2.40 -1.74 11.77
CA TYR A 238 -2.83 -2.68 10.73
C TYR A 238 -3.45 -3.93 11.35
N ASN A 239 -2.75 -4.58 12.29
CA ASN A 239 -3.23 -5.80 12.93
C ASN A 239 -4.55 -5.58 13.67
N GLU A 240 -4.63 -4.50 14.46
CA GLU A 240 -5.81 -4.19 15.28
C GLU A 240 -7.04 -3.86 14.42
N SER A 241 -6.86 -3.08 13.35
CA SER A 241 -7.97 -2.77 12.43
C SER A 241 -8.40 -4.00 11.63
N LEU A 242 -7.48 -4.86 11.22
CA LEU A 242 -7.81 -6.11 10.52
C LEU A 242 -8.53 -7.11 11.43
N ALA A 243 -8.10 -7.25 12.69
CA ALA A 243 -8.77 -8.09 13.67
C ALA A 243 -10.19 -7.60 13.95
N LYS A 244 -10.38 -6.29 14.09
CA LYS A 244 -11.71 -5.66 14.21
C LYS A 244 -12.57 -5.87 12.97
N ALA A 245 -11.98 -5.77 11.78
CA ALA A 245 -12.69 -5.98 10.53
C ALA A 245 -13.20 -7.42 10.40
N PHE A 246 -12.34 -8.41 10.66
CA PHE A 246 -12.74 -9.82 10.61
C PHE A 246 -13.72 -10.20 11.71
N SER A 247 -13.59 -9.67 12.93
CA SER A 247 -14.55 -9.94 14.00
C SER A 247 -15.94 -9.31 13.76
N GLY A 248 -16.02 -8.29 12.90
CA GLY A 248 -17.28 -7.65 12.50
C GLY A 248 -18.01 -8.35 11.35
N ILE A 249 -17.42 -9.38 10.72
CA ILE A 249 -18.08 -10.13 9.65
C ILE A 249 -19.26 -10.91 10.23
N VAL A 250 -20.45 -10.69 9.67
CA VAL A 250 -21.66 -11.43 10.05
C VAL A 250 -21.71 -12.74 9.27
N GLU A 251 -21.65 -13.86 10.01
CA GLU A 251 -21.78 -15.21 9.48
C GLU A 251 -23.02 -15.91 10.05
N LYS A 252 -23.47 -16.98 9.39
CA LYS A 252 -24.70 -17.72 9.76
C LYS A 252 -24.36 -18.96 10.60
N GLY A 253 -25.37 -19.60 11.17
CA GLY A 253 -25.21 -20.87 11.89
C GLY A 253 -24.72 -20.73 13.32
N PRO A 254 -24.49 -21.87 14.01
CA PRO A 254 -24.14 -21.87 15.43
C PRO A 254 -22.74 -21.29 15.67
N PRO A 255 -22.43 -20.81 16.89
CA PRO A 255 -21.13 -20.23 17.21
C PRO A 255 -19.96 -21.17 16.92
N GLY A 256 -18.88 -20.62 16.37
CA GLY A 256 -17.61 -21.30 16.18
C GLY A 256 -16.67 -21.21 17.38
N PRO A 257 -15.42 -21.69 17.22
CA PRO A 257 -14.36 -21.52 18.20
C PRO A 257 -14.16 -20.04 18.57
N ALA A 258 -13.82 -19.81 19.84
CA ALA A 258 -13.45 -18.47 20.29
C ALA A 258 -12.20 -17.96 19.56
N ALA A 259 -12.11 -16.64 19.39
CA ALA A 259 -10.94 -16.00 18.80
C ALA A 259 -9.66 -16.34 19.59
N MET A 260 -8.59 -16.64 18.87
CA MET A 260 -7.31 -17.07 19.43
C MET A 260 -6.25 -15.99 19.18
N SER A 261 -5.65 -15.47 20.25
CA SER A 261 -4.61 -14.45 20.13
C SER A 261 -3.21 -15.05 20.07
N PHE A 262 -2.29 -14.36 19.39
CA PHE A 262 -0.84 -14.52 19.55
C PHE A 262 -0.19 -13.14 19.73
N GLU A 263 1.07 -13.11 20.14
CA GLU A 263 1.85 -11.87 20.25
C GLU A 263 3.17 -12.00 19.49
N SER A 264 3.36 -11.17 18.47
CA SER A 264 4.64 -11.03 17.79
C SER A 264 5.56 -10.04 18.52
N PRO A 265 6.89 -10.22 18.46
CA PRO A 265 7.83 -9.26 19.05
C PRO A 265 8.02 -7.99 18.19
N ALA A 266 8.00 -8.12 16.86
CA ALA A 266 8.13 -7.03 15.90
C ALA A 266 7.44 -7.39 14.57
N ILE A 267 7.50 -6.53 13.55
CA ILE A 267 6.89 -6.80 12.23
C ILE A 267 7.59 -7.97 11.53
N ASP A 268 8.91 -8.02 11.68
CA ASP A 268 9.86 -8.81 10.89
C ASP A 268 10.79 -9.69 11.74
N GLU A 269 10.45 -9.89 13.03
CA GLU A 269 11.12 -10.82 13.95
C GLU A 269 10.20 -11.97 14.39
N ALA A 270 10.63 -13.23 14.19
CA ALA A 270 9.79 -14.39 14.45
C ALA A 270 9.50 -14.62 15.95
N GLY A 271 10.48 -14.39 16.83
CA GLY A 271 10.37 -14.64 18.26
C GLY A 271 9.86 -16.04 18.60
N SER A 272 8.97 -16.12 19.59
CA SER A 272 8.34 -17.38 20.05
C SER A 272 7.04 -17.74 19.32
N THR A 273 6.66 -17.01 18.26
CA THR A 273 5.35 -17.16 17.61
C THR A 273 5.12 -18.56 17.04
N GLY A 274 6.17 -19.27 16.61
CA GLY A 274 6.07 -20.66 16.17
C GLY A 274 5.54 -21.62 17.26
N ASN A 275 5.88 -21.40 18.52
CA ASN A 275 5.39 -22.20 19.64
C ASN A 275 3.92 -21.90 19.94
N GLN A 276 3.54 -20.62 19.92
CA GLN A 276 2.15 -20.18 20.05
C GLN A 276 1.28 -20.79 18.94
N PHE A 277 1.73 -20.70 17.69
CA PHE A 277 1.01 -21.25 16.53
C PHE A 277 0.91 -22.77 16.52
N THR A 278 1.83 -23.49 17.15
CA THR A 278 1.68 -24.94 17.32
C THR A 278 0.47 -25.26 18.19
N GLN A 279 0.30 -24.53 19.31
CA GLN A 279 -0.87 -24.69 20.18
C GLN A 279 -2.16 -24.23 19.48
N THR A 280 -2.14 -23.08 18.81
CA THR A 280 -3.27 -22.57 18.02
C THR A 280 -3.69 -23.58 16.94
N ALA A 281 -2.74 -24.15 16.19
CA ALA A 281 -3.04 -25.12 15.14
C ALA A 281 -3.67 -26.41 15.69
N ASN A 282 -3.22 -26.90 16.85
CA ASN A 282 -3.85 -28.05 17.52
C ASN A 282 -5.28 -27.73 17.97
N ASN A 283 -5.53 -26.55 18.55
CA ASN A 283 -6.88 -26.16 18.94
C ASN A 283 -7.84 -26.05 17.74
N ILE A 284 -7.33 -25.57 16.59
CA ILE A 284 -8.10 -25.52 15.33
C ILE A 284 -8.37 -26.95 14.82
N CYS A 285 -7.36 -27.83 14.90
CA CYS A 285 -7.46 -29.25 14.55
C CYS A 285 -8.59 -29.96 15.28
N ASP A 286 -8.71 -29.71 16.59
CA ASP A 286 -9.70 -30.31 17.49
C ASP A 286 -11.08 -29.64 17.38
N SER A 287 -11.24 -28.69 16.46
CA SER A 287 -12.47 -27.95 16.22
C SER A 287 -13.08 -28.24 14.85
N THR A 288 -14.29 -27.75 14.64
CA THR A 288 -14.97 -27.79 13.34
C THR A 288 -14.50 -26.72 12.37
N ALA A 289 -13.56 -25.84 12.72
CA ALA A 289 -13.10 -24.77 11.84
C ALA A 289 -12.16 -25.27 10.73
N ASP A 290 -12.41 -24.88 9.48
CA ASP A 290 -11.50 -25.07 8.33
C ASP A 290 -11.10 -23.74 7.68
N THR A 291 -11.74 -22.65 8.07
CA THR A 291 -11.42 -21.31 7.58
C THR A 291 -10.88 -20.47 8.73
N VAL A 292 -9.69 -19.92 8.55
CA VAL A 292 -9.03 -19.08 9.55
C VAL A 292 -8.97 -17.65 9.05
N TYR A 293 -9.65 -16.74 9.71
CA TYR A 293 -9.39 -15.31 9.54
C TYR A 293 -8.10 -14.97 10.29
N PHE A 294 -7.04 -14.61 9.56
CA PHE A 294 -5.73 -14.31 10.15
C PHE A 294 -5.47 -12.81 10.12
N ALA A 295 -5.49 -12.18 11.29
CA ALA A 295 -5.16 -10.77 11.49
C ALA A 295 -3.73 -10.60 12.02
N GLY A 296 -2.76 -10.61 11.10
CA GLY A 296 -1.34 -10.43 11.41
C GLY A 296 -0.51 -10.10 10.17
N ARG A 297 0.78 -9.79 10.39
CA ARG A 297 1.75 -9.45 9.32
C ARG A 297 2.26 -10.69 8.58
N THR A 298 2.74 -10.50 7.36
CA THR A 298 3.15 -11.53 6.39
C THR A 298 4.08 -12.58 6.96
N MET A 299 5.12 -12.18 7.69
CA MET A 299 6.08 -13.15 8.24
C MET A 299 5.41 -14.08 9.26
N HIS A 300 4.50 -13.57 10.10
CA HIS A 300 3.76 -14.39 11.06
C HIS A 300 2.71 -15.26 10.36
N LEU A 301 2.07 -14.75 9.31
CA LEU A 301 1.19 -15.52 8.44
C LEU A 301 1.92 -16.73 7.83
N ARG A 302 3.15 -16.54 7.33
CA ARG A 302 4.00 -17.64 6.83
C ARG A 302 4.22 -18.69 7.91
N ILE A 303 4.65 -18.29 9.11
CA ILE A 303 4.91 -19.22 10.22
C ILE A 303 3.63 -19.97 10.59
N PHE A 304 2.50 -19.26 10.71
CA PHE A 304 1.21 -19.87 11.04
C PHE A 304 0.75 -20.87 9.98
N ALA A 305 0.79 -20.51 8.69
CA ALA A 305 0.41 -21.40 7.59
C ALA A 305 1.25 -22.70 7.59
N LEU A 306 2.56 -22.57 7.79
CA LEU A 306 3.46 -23.72 7.89
C LEU A 306 3.16 -24.58 9.12
N LYS A 307 2.83 -23.97 10.27
CA LYS A 307 2.45 -24.71 11.49
C LYS A 307 1.10 -25.39 11.37
N LEU A 308 0.12 -24.75 10.73
CA LEU A 308 -1.18 -25.35 10.43
C LEU A 308 -1.04 -26.52 9.45
N ALA A 309 -0.11 -26.45 8.51
CA ALA A 309 0.16 -27.59 7.62
C ALA A 309 0.87 -28.76 8.34
N GLN A 310 1.54 -28.53 9.48
CA GLN A 310 2.21 -29.58 10.25
C GLN A 310 1.25 -30.42 11.10
N VAL A 311 0.08 -29.89 11.50
CA VAL A 311 -0.84 -30.64 12.39
C VAL A 311 -1.54 -31.79 11.65
N GLY A 312 -1.63 -32.95 12.31
CA GLY A 312 -2.10 -34.22 11.74
C GLY A 312 -3.63 -34.40 11.68
N CYS A 313 -4.37 -33.40 11.20
CA CYS A 313 -5.83 -33.39 11.23
C CYS A 313 -6.43 -34.11 10.00
N GLN A 314 -6.52 -35.45 10.04
CA GLN A 314 -7.26 -36.31 9.08
C GLN A 314 -7.44 -35.75 7.65
N ASP A 315 -6.34 -35.55 6.92
CA ASP A 315 -6.30 -35.03 5.52
C ASP A 315 -7.20 -33.81 5.24
N ARG A 316 -7.44 -32.97 6.26
CA ARG A 316 -8.27 -31.79 6.18
C ARG A 316 -7.55 -30.64 5.46
N HIS A 317 -8.28 -29.98 4.57
CA HIS A 317 -7.85 -28.73 3.95
C HIS A 317 -8.26 -27.53 4.79
N TYR A 318 -7.32 -26.60 4.99
CA TYR A 318 -7.56 -25.32 5.65
C TYR A 318 -7.41 -24.15 4.68
N THR A 319 -8.31 -23.17 4.78
CA THR A 319 -8.19 -21.88 4.09
C THR A 319 -7.84 -20.80 5.09
N ILE A 320 -6.71 -20.12 4.91
CA ILE A 320 -6.39 -18.92 5.70
C ILE A 320 -6.79 -17.69 4.88
N VAL A 321 -7.68 -16.87 5.43
CA VAL A 321 -8.10 -15.59 4.85
C VAL A 321 -7.35 -14.46 5.55
N SER A 322 -6.61 -13.64 4.81
CA SER A 322 -5.78 -12.56 5.36
C SER A 322 -5.95 -11.23 4.62
N GLY A 323 -5.41 -10.17 5.21
CA GLY A 323 -5.40 -8.83 4.64
C GLY A 323 -4.31 -8.63 3.57
N SER A 324 -4.21 -7.40 3.08
CA SER A 324 -3.36 -7.01 1.95
C SER A 324 -1.86 -7.26 2.14
N ASP A 325 -1.37 -7.30 3.38
CA ASP A 325 0.06 -7.55 3.64
C ASP A 325 0.52 -8.90 3.06
N ALA A 326 -0.38 -9.89 3.04
CA ALA A 326 -0.15 -11.23 2.49
C ALA A 326 0.29 -11.25 1.02
N ALA A 327 0.11 -10.16 0.27
CA ALA A 327 0.69 -9.99 -1.08
C ALA A 327 2.22 -10.15 -1.10
N SER A 328 2.89 -9.92 0.03
CA SER A 328 4.35 -10.09 0.15
C SER A 328 4.77 -11.53 0.46
N LEU A 329 3.83 -12.45 0.71
CA LEU A 329 4.11 -13.79 1.22
C LEU A 329 4.99 -14.61 0.26
N GLN A 330 4.70 -14.57 -1.04
CA GLN A 330 5.46 -15.32 -2.05
C GLN A 330 6.96 -14.98 -2.03
N GLN A 331 7.33 -13.74 -1.71
CA GLN A 331 8.73 -13.28 -1.74
C GLN A 331 9.59 -13.86 -0.61
N ASP A 332 8.95 -14.41 0.43
CA ASP A 332 9.56 -15.05 1.59
C ASP A 332 9.32 -16.58 1.60
N MET A 333 8.70 -17.15 0.56
CA MET A 333 8.44 -18.60 0.44
C MET A 333 9.54 -19.31 -0.35
N THR A 334 10.14 -20.34 0.26
CA THR A 334 11.07 -21.26 -0.39
C THR A 334 10.32 -22.44 -1.02
N GLU A 335 10.96 -23.19 -1.91
CA GLU A 335 10.39 -24.44 -2.46
C GLU A 335 9.95 -25.42 -1.36
N LYS A 336 10.77 -25.57 -0.32
CA LYS A 336 10.43 -26.39 0.86
C LYS A 336 9.20 -25.89 1.61
N ASP A 337 9.02 -24.58 1.70
CA ASP A 337 7.81 -24.02 2.33
C ASP A 337 6.57 -24.37 1.50
N TRP A 338 6.65 -24.31 0.18
CA TRP A 338 5.56 -24.72 -0.72
C TRP A 338 5.23 -26.19 -0.59
N GLU A 339 6.25 -27.06 -0.56
CA GLU A 339 6.09 -28.50 -0.32
C GLU A 339 5.36 -28.77 0.99
N GLN A 340 5.71 -28.04 2.06
CA GLN A 340 5.10 -28.22 3.37
C GLN A 340 3.61 -27.84 3.41
N LEU A 341 3.15 -26.95 2.53
CA LEU A 341 1.73 -26.61 2.42
C LEU A 341 0.90 -27.67 1.65
N ARG A 342 1.54 -28.70 1.10
CA ARG A 342 0.88 -29.81 0.40
C ARG A 342 0.59 -30.97 1.37
N GLY A 343 -0.52 -31.67 1.11
CA GLY A 343 -0.87 -32.94 1.71
C GLY A 343 -0.66 -34.10 0.74
N GLU A 344 -1.33 -35.23 1.01
CA GLU A 344 -1.23 -36.43 0.19
C GLU A 344 -1.56 -36.18 -1.29
N GLY A 345 -0.80 -36.80 -2.19
CA GLY A 345 -0.99 -36.67 -3.64
C GLY A 345 -0.75 -35.26 -4.19
N GLY A 346 -0.06 -34.39 -3.45
CA GLY A 346 0.26 -33.02 -3.85
C GLY A 346 -0.94 -32.08 -3.82
N ARG A 347 -2.02 -32.44 -3.12
CA ARG A 347 -3.16 -31.54 -2.90
C ARG A 347 -2.80 -30.46 -1.88
N ALA A 348 -3.34 -29.26 -2.02
CA ALA A 348 -3.14 -28.24 -1.00
C ALA A 348 -3.73 -28.70 0.35
N LYS A 349 -2.92 -28.68 1.40
CA LYS A 349 -3.37 -28.86 2.79
C LYS A 349 -3.74 -27.52 3.42
N VAL A 350 -2.99 -26.47 3.07
CA VAL A 350 -3.27 -25.09 3.47
C VAL A 350 -3.23 -24.22 2.22
N THR A 351 -4.28 -23.44 2.01
CA THR A 351 -4.32 -22.34 1.04
C THR A 351 -4.38 -21.01 1.77
N VAL A 352 -3.79 -19.98 1.19
CA VAL A 352 -3.91 -18.61 1.72
C VAL A 352 -4.65 -17.76 0.69
N GLN A 353 -5.83 -17.27 1.06
CA GLN A 353 -6.59 -16.30 0.29
C GLN A 353 -6.43 -14.91 0.93
N TYR A 354 -6.25 -13.87 0.12
CA TYR A 354 -6.11 -12.52 0.66
C TYR A 354 -6.67 -11.45 -0.28
N ALA A 355 -6.99 -10.30 0.31
CA ALA A 355 -7.40 -9.10 -0.42
C ALA A 355 -6.18 -8.32 -0.90
N ALA A 356 -5.67 -8.65 -2.08
CA ALA A 356 -4.64 -7.85 -2.73
C ALA A 356 -5.25 -6.49 -3.17
N PRO A 357 -4.59 -5.35 -2.93
CA PRO A 357 -5.13 -4.06 -3.38
C PRO A 357 -5.17 -3.91 -4.90
N ALA A 358 -4.39 -4.71 -5.64
CA ALA A 358 -4.43 -4.81 -7.09
C ALA A 358 -3.88 -6.17 -7.58
N HIS A 359 -4.12 -6.52 -8.84
CA HIS A 359 -3.44 -7.64 -9.50
C HIS A 359 -3.38 -7.40 -11.01
N PRO A 360 -2.26 -7.67 -11.71
CA PRO A 360 -2.13 -7.40 -13.14
C PRO A 360 -3.15 -8.16 -14.01
N ASP A 361 -3.54 -9.37 -13.60
CA ASP A 361 -4.51 -10.17 -14.35
C ASP A 361 -5.97 -9.77 -14.14
N ALA A 362 -6.26 -8.88 -13.18
CA ALA A 362 -7.62 -8.64 -12.73
C ALA A 362 -8.54 -8.18 -13.87
N TRP A 363 -8.13 -7.15 -14.60
CA TRP A 363 -8.99 -6.49 -15.58
C TRP A 363 -9.18 -7.32 -16.85
N SER A 364 -8.13 -7.98 -17.33
CA SER A 364 -8.22 -8.84 -18.52
C SER A 364 -9.08 -10.07 -18.26
N THR A 365 -8.92 -10.69 -17.08
CA THR A 365 -9.70 -11.87 -16.66
C THR A 365 -11.17 -11.53 -16.51
N GLU A 366 -11.49 -10.46 -15.78
CA GLU A 366 -12.87 -10.05 -15.53
C GLU A 366 -13.57 -9.56 -16.82
N LEU A 367 -12.84 -8.85 -17.70
CA LEU A 367 -13.39 -8.41 -18.97
C LEU A 367 -13.67 -9.59 -19.91
N ALA A 368 -12.82 -10.61 -19.92
CA ALA A 368 -13.07 -11.85 -20.67
C ALA A 368 -14.31 -12.59 -20.13
N ALA A 369 -14.46 -12.69 -18.80
CA ALA A 369 -15.63 -13.27 -18.16
C ALA A 369 -16.91 -12.48 -18.50
N TRP A 370 -16.84 -11.14 -18.48
CA TRP A 370 -17.94 -10.27 -18.88
C TRP A 370 -18.32 -10.46 -20.35
N HIS A 371 -17.35 -10.53 -21.27
CA HIS A 371 -17.60 -10.80 -22.69
C HIS A 371 -18.30 -12.15 -22.91
N LYS A 372 -17.93 -13.19 -22.16
CA LYS A 372 -18.60 -14.49 -22.21
C LYS A 372 -20.07 -14.38 -21.80
N LYS A 373 -20.37 -13.64 -20.72
CA LYS A 373 -21.75 -13.38 -20.27
C LYS A 373 -22.54 -12.56 -21.29
N TRP A 374 -21.91 -11.56 -21.90
CA TRP A 374 -22.51 -10.75 -22.96
C TRP A 374 -22.89 -11.61 -24.17
N ALA A 375 -21.96 -12.42 -24.68
CA ALA A 375 -22.19 -13.27 -25.85
C ALA A 375 -23.28 -14.34 -25.61
N ALA A 376 -23.46 -14.78 -24.36
CA ALA A 376 -24.53 -15.71 -24.00
C ALA A 376 -25.94 -15.07 -24.05
N SER A 377 -26.03 -13.74 -23.95
CA SER A 377 -27.31 -13.00 -23.91
C SER A 377 -27.55 -12.10 -25.13
N HIS A 378 -26.53 -11.91 -25.98
CA HIS A 378 -26.57 -10.99 -27.12
C HIS A 378 -25.94 -11.63 -28.37
N HIS A 379 -26.62 -11.54 -29.51
CA HIS A 379 -26.13 -12.00 -30.81
C HIS A 379 -25.25 -10.98 -31.56
N ARG A 380 -24.63 -10.05 -30.83
CA ARG A 380 -23.75 -9.02 -31.39
C ARG A 380 -22.62 -8.67 -30.42
N LYS A 381 -21.55 -8.08 -30.96
CA LYS A 381 -20.49 -7.48 -30.13
C LYS A 381 -21.06 -6.27 -29.35
N PRO A 382 -20.57 -6.03 -28.12
CA PRO A 382 -20.92 -4.83 -27.36
C PRO A 382 -20.38 -3.60 -28.07
N THR A 383 -21.15 -2.51 -28.05
CA THR A 383 -20.67 -1.19 -28.45
C THR A 383 -19.75 -0.61 -27.39
N ARG A 384 -19.01 0.45 -27.72
CA ARG A 384 -18.12 1.13 -26.77
C ARG A 384 -18.86 1.65 -25.53
N ALA A 385 -20.12 2.07 -25.67
CA ALA A 385 -20.94 2.59 -24.57
C ALA A 385 -21.46 1.51 -23.63
N GLU A 386 -21.49 0.25 -24.08
CA GLU A 386 -21.97 -0.91 -23.31
C GLU A 386 -20.85 -1.65 -22.60
N LEU A 387 -19.59 -1.38 -22.97
CA LEU A 387 -18.44 -1.94 -22.27
C LEU A 387 -18.40 -1.45 -20.81
N PRO A 388 -18.10 -2.35 -19.86
CA PRO A 388 -18.07 -2.01 -18.44
C PRO A 388 -16.86 -1.11 -18.16
N GLN A 389 -17.14 0.17 -17.94
CA GLN A 389 -16.12 1.19 -17.70
C GLN A 389 -15.17 0.83 -16.56
N TYR A 390 -15.70 0.28 -15.48
CA TYR A 390 -14.96 -0.14 -14.29
C TYR A 390 -13.93 -1.27 -14.58
N LEU A 391 -14.03 -1.95 -15.73
CA LEU A 391 -13.02 -2.91 -16.20
C LEU A 391 -12.14 -2.32 -17.31
N THR A 392 -12.73 -1.60 -18.27
CA THR A 392 -11.99 -1.15 -19.46
C THR A 392 -11.01 -0.02 -19.17
N GLU A 393 -11.34 0.90 -18.28
CA GLU A 393 -10.45 2.03 -17.95
C GLU A 393 -9.24 1.58 -17.13
N PRO A 394 -9.38 0.77 -16.06
CA PRO A 394 -8.22 0.20 -15.39
C PRO A 394 -7.35 -0.69 -16.28
N MET A 395 -7.97 -1.45 -17.19
CA MET A 395 -7.21 -2.22 -18.20
C MET A 395 -6.38 -1.31 -19.11
N ALA A 396 -6.94 -0.18 -19.56
CA ALA A 396 -6.21 0.79 -20.38
C ALA A 396 -5.06 1.46 -19.60
N ALA A 397 -5.29 1.80 -18.33
CA ALA A 397 -4.25 2.31 -17.44
C ALA A 397 -3.11 1.29 -17.27
N LEU A 398 -3.45 0.01 -17.03
CA LEU A 398 -2.44 -1.05 -16.90
C LEU A 398 -1.64 -1.27 -18.19
N LYS A 399 -2.28 -1.21 -19.37
CA LYS A 399 -1.58 -1.22 -20.66
C LYS A 399 -0.62 -0.05 -20.81
N THR A 400 -1.00 1.13 -20.31
CA THR A 400 -0.14 2.33 -20.32
C THR A 400 1.09 2.12 -19.43
N LEU A 401 0.90 1.56 -18.23
CA LEU A 401 2.01 1.21 -17.34
C LEU A 401 2.94 0.18 -17.98
N ASN A 402 2.42 -0.89 -18.56
CA ASN A 402 3.24 -1.91 -19.24
C ASN A 402 4.04 -1.32 -20.41
N LYS A 403 3.39 -0.51 -21.26
CA LYS A 403 4.10 0.20 -22.33
C LYS A 403 5.21 1.09 -21.77
N ARG A 404 4.96 1.79 -20.66
CA ARG A 404 5.98 2.64 -20.03
C ARG A 404 7.15 1.82 -19.51
N ILE A 405 6.91 0.65 -18.89
CA ILE A 405 7.97 -0.27 -18.48
C ILE A 405 8.82 -0.70 -19.69
N GLU A 406 8.19 -1.05 -20.81
CA GLU A 406 8.88 -1.42 -22.05
C GLU A 406 9.69 -0.24 -22.62
N THR A 407 9.11 0.95 -22.71
CA THR A 407 9.78 2.17 -23.19
C THR A 407 10.98 2.53 -22.32
N THR A 408 10.83 2.55 -21.00
CA THR A 408 11.95 2.83 -20.08
C THR A 408 13.10 1.83 -20.28
N ARG A 409 12.80 0.54 -20.50
CA ARG A 409 13.83 -0.45 -20.83
C ARG A 409 14.47 -0.19 -22.20
N GLY A 410 13.69 0.18 -23.20
CA GLY A 410 14.17 0.54 -24.54
C GLY A 410 15.07 1.77 -24.55
N GLU A 411 14.84 2.72 -23.63
CA GLU A 411 15.68 3.90 -23.39
C GLU A 411 17.00 3.57 -22.66
N GLY A 412 17.20 2.32 -22.22
CA GLY A 412 18.39 1.90 -21.47
C GLY A 412 18.40 2.37 -20.00
N ILE A 413 17.28 2.88 -19.49
CA ILE A 413 17.15 3.34 -18.12
C ILE A 413 17.03 2.13 -17.19
N ARG A 414 18.01 1.98 -16.29
CA ARG A 414 18.06 0.87 -15.33
C ARG A 414 17.22 1.18 -14.11
N LEU A 415 16.38 0.22 -13.72
CA LEU A 415 15.56 0.29 -12.49
C LEU A 415 15.92 -0.84 -11.49
N GLY A 416 17.12 -1.41 -11.59
CA GLY A 416 17.59 -2.53 -10.78
C GLY A 416 17.04 -3.92 -11.18
N SER A 417 15.80 -3.98 -11.65
CA SER A 417 15.21 -5.16 -12.31
C SER A 417 14.06 -4.73 -13.21
N THR A 418 13.52 -5.64 -14.02
CA THR A 418 12.18 -5.44 -14.59
C THR A 418 11.18 -5.31 -13.43
N PRO A 419 10.29 -4.31 -13.43
CA PRO A 419 9.24 -4.20 -12.42
C PRO A 419 8.33 -5.43 -12.42
N ASN A 420 8.06 -5.98 -11.24
CA ASN A 420 7.07 -7.02 -11.03
C ASN A 420 5.77 -6.39 -10.54
N LEU A 421 4.65 -6.67 -11.20
CA LEU A 421 3.34 -6.10 -10.87
C LEU A 421 2.50 -7.02 -9.98
N GLU A 422 2.89 -8.29 -9.80
CA GLU A 422 2.10 -9.29 -9.06
C GLU A 422 1.94 -8.94 -7.56
N ASP A 423 2.91 -8.26 -6.96
CA ASP A 423 2.85 -7.82 -5.54
C ASP A 423 2.07 -6.51 -5.32
N SER A 424 1.45 -5.98 -6.38
CA SER A 424 0.73 -4.70 -6.42
C SER A 424 1.56 -3.43 -6.17
N ARG A 425 2.81 -3.51 -5.69
CA ARG A 425 3.54 -2.35 -5.15
C ARG A 425 3.79 -1.28 -6.18
N THR A 426 4.38 -1.69 -7.31
CA THR A 426 4.66 -0.79 -8.43
C THR A 426 3.37 -0.15 -8.95
N MET A 427 2.28 -0.92 -9.06
CA MET A 427 0.97 -0.42 -9.51
C MET A 427 0.41 0.66 -8.58
N LEU A 428 0.42 0.42 -7.26
CA LEU A 428 -0.15 1.33 -6.27
C LEU A 428 0.65 2.63 -6.15
N VAL A 429 1.98 2.54 -6.17
CA VAL A 429 2.82 3.73 -6.11
C VAL A 429 2.71 4.54 -7.41
N TYR A 430 2.67 3.88 -8.56
CA TYR A 430 2.40 4.52 -9.86
C TYR A 430 1.07 5.27 -9.82
N ASP A 431 -0.01 4.62 -9.40
CA ASP A 431 -1.34 5.21 -9.28
C ASP A 431 -1.35 6.42 -8.33
N GLY A 432 -0.59 6.36 -7.23
CA GLY A 432 -0.44 7.47 -6.29
C GLY A 432 0.18 8.71 -6.94
N LEU A 433 1.24 8.54 -7.74
CA LEU A 433 1.88 9.66 -8.46
C LEU A 433 1.01 10.20 -9.58
N VAL A 434 0.31 9.34 -10.33
CA VAL A 434 -0.67 9.77 -11.34
C VAL A 434 -1.82 10.55 -10.69
N THR A 435 -2.27 10.13 -9.52
CA THR A 435 -3.31 10.83 -8.74
C THR A 435 -2.85 12.20 -8.27
N ILE A 436 -1.61 12.30 -7.75
CA ILE A 436 -1.01 13.60 -7.38
C ILE A 436 -0.85 14.50 -8.60
N GLY A 437 -0.33 13.99 -9.72
CA GLY A 437 -0.19 14.75 -10.96
C GLY A 437 -1.52 15.35 -11.40
N LYS A 438 -2.60 14.55 -11.38
CA LYS A 438 -3.94 15.05 -11.73
C LYS A 438 -4.43 16.15 -10.80
N ALA A 439 -4.19 16.03 -9.48
CA ALA A 439 -4.55 17.08 -8.53
C ALA A 439 -3.71 18.35 -8.71
N LEU A 440 -2.41 18.23 -8.98
CA LEU A 440 -1.54 19.37 -9.29
C LEU A 440 -2.03 20.14 -10.51
N HIS A 441 -2.35 19.43 -11.60
CA HIS A 441 -2.83 20.04 -12.83
C HIS A 441 -4.20 20.71 -12.66
N GLN A 442 -5.09 20.15 -11.84
CA GLN A 442 -6.40 20.76 -11.55
C GLN A 442 -6.30 21.96 -10.60
N ALA A 443 -5.32 21.97 -9.70
CA ALA A 443 -5.08 23.08 -8.78
C ALA A 443 -4.38 24.27 -9.44
N GLN A 444 -3.86 24.10 -10.66
CA GLN A 444 -3.22 25.16 -11.44
C GLN A 444 -4.28 26.20 -11.86
N LYS A 445 -4.25 27.39 -11.25
CA LYS A 445 -5.23 28.47 -11.47
C LYS A 445 -4.74 29.58 -12.39
N ASP A 446 -3.44 29.87 -12.35
CA ASP A 446 -2.78 30.93 -13.12
C ASP A 446 -1.80 30.31 -14.13
N GLY A 447 -1.31 31.10 -15.08
CA GLY A 447 -0.51 30.63 -16.22
C GLY A 447 0.67 29.70 -15.86
N ALA A 448 1.30 29.11 -16.88
CA ALA A 448 2.31 28.04 -16.79
C ALA A 448 3.37 28.15 -15.67
N GLU A 449 3.74 29.36 -15.24
CA GLU A 449 4.77 29.60 -14.22
C GLU A 449 4.26 29.66 -12.78
N ALA A 450 2.94 29.79 -12.57
CA ALA A 450 2.39 29.87 -11.23
C ALA A 450 2.50 28.53 -10.50
N VAL A 451 2.92 28.57 -9.24
CA VAL A 451 3.04 27.37 -8.41
C VAL A 451 1.72 27.17 -7.66
N PRO A 452 1.03 26.02 -7.80
CA PRO A 452 -0.25 25.81 -7.12
C PRO A 452 -0.05 25.83 -5.60
N GLY A 453 -1.02 26.39 -4.88
CA GLY A 453 -1.01 26.41 -3.41
C GLY A 453 -1.21 25.01 -2.83
N ARG A 454 -0.53 24.70 -1.71
CA ARG A 454 -0.63 23.39 -1.03
C ARG A 454 -2.09 23.02 -0.70
N GLU A 455 -2.83 23.96 -0.12
CA GLU A 455 -4.24 23.74 0.18
C GLU A 455 -5.10 23.54 -1.07
N ASP A 456 -4.79 24.21 -2.18
CA ASP A 456 -5.53 24.05 -3.44
C ASP A 456 -5.36 22.65 -4.01
N VAL A 457 -4.16 22.09 -3.92
CA VAL A 457 -3.87 20.70 -4.28
C VAL A 457 -4.67 19.74 -3.40
N GLY A 458 -4.64 19.95 -2.08
CA GLY A 458 -5.42 19.12 -1.13
C GLY A 458 -6.93 19.21 -1.34
N ARG A 459 -7.45 20.37 -1.75
CA ARG A 459 -8.87 20.56 -2.11
C ARG A 459 -9.29 19.78 -3.35
N GLN A 460 -8.35 19.36 -4.21
CA GLN A 460 -8.70 18.58 -5.40
C GLN A 460 -9.12 17.15 -5.06
N TRP A 461 -8.72 16.60 -3.90
CA TRP A 461 -9.01 15.20 -3.56
C TRP A 461 -10.49 14.85 -3.70
N SER A 462 -11.38 15.61 -3.05
CA SER A 462 -12.83 15.36 -3.11
C SER A 462 -13.46 15.60 -4.48
N LEU A 463 -12.75 16.28 -5.39
CA LEU A 463 -13.17 16.51 -6.77
C LEU A 463 -12.77 15.38 -7.71
N LEU A 464 -11.87 14.48 -7.30
CA LEU A 464 -11.44 13.31 -8.08
C LEU A 464 -12.55 12.24 -8.11
N GLN A 465 -13.66 12.52 -8.76
CA GLN A 465 -14.77 11.62 -9.01
C GLN A 465 -15.48 12.02 -10.31
N SER A 466 -16.48 11.25 -10.77
CA SER A 466 -17.17 11.55 -12.03
C SER A 466 -16.16 11.70 -13.19
N ARG A 467 -16.28 12.75 -14.00
CA ARG A 467 -15.34 13.09 -15.10
C ARG A 467 -13.88 13.29 -14.63
N HIS A 468 -13.65 13.58 -13.35
CA HIS A 468 -12.34 13.86 -12.77
C HIS A 468 -11.72 12.66 -12.04
N ARG A 469 -12.40 11.50 -11.96
CA ARG A 469 -11.83 10.25 -11.41
C ARG A 469 -10.46 9.94 -12.03
N VAL A 470 -9.59 9.23 -11.30
CA VAL A 470 -8.33 8.74 -11.87
C VAL A 470 -8.54 7.34 -12.42
N GLN A 471 -8.04 7.10 -13.64
CA GLN A 471 -7.98 5.77 -14.23
C GLN A 471 -6.72 5.09 -13.71
N GLY A 472 -6.84 4.43 -12.56
CA GLY A 472 -5.73 3.73 -11.91
C GLY A 472 -5.54 2.32 -12.46
N THR A 473 -4.30 1.84 -12.44
CA THR A 473 -3.93 0.45 -12.73
C THR A 473 -4.53 -0.52 -11.71
N SER A 474 -4.81 -0.05 -10.50
CA SER A 474 -5.49 -0.78 -9.41
C SER A 474 -7.02 -0.66 -9.43
N GLY A 475 -7.61 -0.08 -10.48
CA GLY A 475 -9.05 0.18 -10.57
C GLY A 475 -9.34 1.68 -10.64
N LEU A 476 -10.60 2.07 -10.84
CA LEU A 476 -10.97 3.49 -10.79
C LEU A 476 -10.71 4.04 -9.38
N ILE A 477 -10.11 5.23 -9.33
CA ILE A 477 -9.90 5.96 -8.10
C ILE A 477 -10.89 7.12 -8.10
N CYS A 478 -11.92 6.99 -7.26
CA CYS A 478 -12.73 8.12 -6.85
C CYS A 478 -12.64 8.32 -5.35
N LEU A 479 -12.53 9.58 -4.94
CA LEU A 479 -12.30 9.95 -3.56
C LEU A 479 -13.52 10.65 -2.95
N THR A 480 -13.89 10.23 -1.75
CA THR A 480 -14.95 10.86 -0.95
C THR A 480 -14.55 12.26 -0.48
N SER A 481 -15.48 12.98 0.15
CA SER A 481 -15.16 14.26 0.82
C SER A 481 -14.12 14.10 1.93
N GLY A 482 -14.03 12.92 2.56
CA GLY A 482 -12.97 12.58 3.51
C GLY A 482 -11.63 12.21 2.87
N GLY A 483 -11.57 12.11 1.54
CA GLY A 483 -10.38 11.67 0.82
C GLY A 483 -10.15 10.16 0.85
N ASN A 484 -11.16 9.35 1.21
CA ASN A 484 -11.07 7.89 1.16
C ASN A 484 -11.45 7.37 -0.22
N ALA A 485 -10.93 6.21 -0.60
CA ALA A 485 -11.33 5.56 -1.84
C ALA A 485 -12.76 5.02 -1.74
N TYR A 486 -13.64 5.43 -2.64
CA TYR A 486 -15.03 4.97 -2.65
C TYR A 486 -15.16 3.61 -3.36
N ASP A 487 -15.68 2.60 -2.63
CA ASP A 487 -16.02 1.27 -3.13
C ASP A 487 -14.91 0.65 -4.00
N LYS A 488 -13.66 0.89 -3.60
CA LYS A 488 -12.48 0.43 -4.33
C LYS A 488 -12.43 -1.10 -4.26
N PRO A 489 -12.36 -1.83 -5.40
CA PRO A 489 -12.33 -3.27 -5.36
C PRO A 489 -11.00 -3.78 -4.81
N VAL A 490 -11.02 -5.02 -4.31
CA VAL A 490 -9.83 -5.81 -4.02
C VAL A 490 -9.71 -6.94 -5.03
N ALA A 491 -8.48 -7.26 -5.41
CA ALA A 491 -8.21 -8.51 -6.11
C ALA A 491 -8.14 -9.63 -5.07
N VAL A 492 -9.03 -10.62 -5.18
CA VAL A 492 -8.97 -11.82 -4.35
C VAL A 492 -7.92 -12.75 -4.96
N VAL A 493 -6.83 -12.96 -4.23
CA VAL A 493 -5.70 -13.76 -4.67
C VAL A 493 -5.59 -14.98 -3.77
N GLU A 494 -5.39 -16.14 -4.38
CA GLU A 494 -5.12 -17.40 -3.70
C GLU A 494 -3.67 -17.80 -3.94
N LEU A 495 -2.96 -18.04 -2.86
CA LEU A 495 -1.68 -18.70 -2.85
C LEU A 495 -1.93 -20.21 -2.86
N ASP A 496 -1.82 -20.80 -4.04
CA ASP A 496 -1.99 -22.24 -4.27
C ASP A 496 -0.59 -22.90 -4.26
N PRO A 497 -0.30 -23.83 -3.32
CA PRO A 497 0.98 -24.51 -3.30
C PRO A 497 1.24 -25.37 -4.54
N GLY A 498 0.25 -25.63 -5.39
CA GLY A 498 0.40 -26.46 -6.57
C GLY A 498 0.75 -27.91 -6.22
N ARG A 499 1.17 -28.69 -7.22
CA ARG A 499 1.51 -30.11 -7.04
C ARG A 499 3.00 -30.40 -6.89
N GLU A 500 3.86 -29.55 -7.43
CA GLU A 500 5.32 -29.67 -7.40
C GLU A 500 5.99 -28.28 -7.52
N GLY A 501 7.27 -28.17 -7.12
CA GLY A 501 8.08 -26.96 -7.27
C GLY A 501 7.57 -25.74 -6.48
N HIS A 502 7.71 -24.55 -7.06
CA HIS A 502 7.10 -23.34 -6.50
C HIS A 502 5.58 -23.33 -6.70
N GLY A 503 4.86 -22.91 -5.66
CA GLY A 503 3.43 -22.60 -5.78
C GLY A 503 3.15 -21.40 -6.68
N ARG A 504 1.87 -21.13 -6.93
CA ARG A 504 1.40 -20.05 -7.80
C ARG A 504 0.52 -19.08 -7.03
N LEU A 505 0.71 -17.78 -7.30
CA LEU A 505 -0.30 -16.79 -7.00
C LEU A 505 -1.36 -16.83 -8.09
N LYS A 506 -2.62 -16.99 -7.70
CA LYS A 506 -3.74 -17.08 -8.61
C LYS A 506 -4.72 -15.98 -8.29
N PHE A 507 -4.91 -15.08 -9.25
CA PHE A 507 -6.07 -14.20 -9.24
C PHE A 507 -7.36 -15.03 -9.35
N VAL A 508 -8.26 -14.88 -8.38
CA VAL A 508 -9.52 -15.63 -8.29
C VAL A 508 -10.69 -14.79 -8.79
N GLY A 509 -10.67 -13.49 -8.52
CA GLY A 509 -11.69 -12.55 -8.98
C GLY A 509 -11.64 -11.22 -8.23
N LEU A 510 -12.55 -10.30 -8.56
CA LEU A 510 -12.72 -9.02 -7.86
C LEU A 510 -13.75 -9.11 -6.72
N GLY A 511 -13.34 -8.71 -5.52
CA GLY A 511 -14.22 -8.46 -4.39
C GLY A 511 -14.56 -6.97 -4.28
N TRP A 512 -15.80 -6.66 -3.91
CA TRP A 512 -16.30 -5.28 -3.80
C TRP A 512 -16.84 -5.00 -2.39
N PRO A 513 -16.41 -3.92 -1.72
CA PRO A 513 -16.92 -3.55 -0.39
C PRO A 513 -18.45 -3.44 -0.35
N ALA A 514 -19.06 -2.79 -1.34
CA ALA A 514 -20.53 -2.68 -1.45
C ALA A 514 -21.21 -3.92 -2.04
N GLY A 515 -20.46 -4.99 -2.33
CA GLY A 515 -20.98 -6.24 -2.92
C GLY A 515 -21.34 -6.14 -4.40
N ARG A 516 -21.07 -5.00 -5.04
CA ARG A 516 -21.31 -4.72 -6.47
C ARG A 516 -20.22 -3.81 -7.02
N GLU A 517 -20.10 -3.75 -8.34
CA GLU A 517 -19.15 -2.87 -9.01
C GLU A 517 -19.36 -1.39 -8.69
N GLN A 518 -18.27 -0.62 -8.75
CA GLN A 518 -18.30 0.84 -8.66
C GLN A 518 -19.32 1.44 -9.64
N PRO A 519 -20.04 2.51 -9.23
CA PRO A 519 -21.03 3.14 -10.08
C PRO A 519 -20.40 3.69 -11.36
N LYS A 520 -21.23 3.80 -12.41
CA LYS A 520 -20.81 4.41 -13.68
C LYS A 520 -20.19 5.79 -13.43
N ASN A 521 -19.07 6.05 -14.10
CA ASN A 521 -18.23 7.24 -13.94
C ASN A 521 -17.63 7.43 -12.54
N CYS A 522 -17.69 6.45 -11.65
CA CYS A 522 -17.21 6.60 -10.26
C CYS A 522 -17.88 7.83 -9.59
N VAL A 523 -19.20 8.00 -9.80
CA VAL A 523 -19.99 9.05 -9.16
C VAL A 523 -20.35 8.57 -7.76
N ILE A 524 -19.88 9.28 -6.74
CA ILE A 524 -20.11 8.89 -5.34
C ILE A 524 -21.57 9.24 -4.98
N PRO A 525 -22.39 8.27 -4.54
CA PRO A 525 -23.76 8.53 -4.12
C PRO A 525 -23.81 9.43 -2.88
N SER A 526 -24.84 10.27 -2.79
CA SER A 526 -25.09 11.12 -1.61
C SER A 526 -25.58 10.33 -0.38
N ARG A 527 -25.83 9.03 -0.51
CA ARG A 527 -26.13 8.10 0.59
C ARG A 527 -25.45 6.77 0.31
N THR A 528 -24.57 6.34 1.20
CA THR A 528 -24.10 4.96 1.29
C THR A 528 -25.16 4.13 2.03
N PHE A 529 -25.45 2.93 1.53
CA PHE A 529 -26.42 2.00 2.14
C PHE A 529 -25.72 1.05 3.08
#